data_AF-A0AA40IVR7-F1
#
_entry.id   AF-A0AA40IVR7-F1
#
_cell.length_a   1.000
_cell.length_b   1.000
_cell.length_c   1.000
_cell.angle_alpha   90.00
_cell.angle_beta   90.00
_cell.angle_gamma   90.00
#
_symmetry.space_group_name_H-M   'P 1'
#
loop_
_entity.id
_entity.type
_entity.pdbx_description
1 polymer ?
#
loop_
_entity_poly.entity_id
_entity_poly.type
_entity_poly.pdbx_seq_one_letter_code
_entity_poly.pdbx_strand_id
1 'polypeptide(L)'
;LYLLKGNYFLNFIGIPLIGLITIYIVMRDYKVKFSYIFPLTIILSVTYGFIIYNYPAIIKADILYGYYMHFEKIPYLYVIYMVINVLFMVITMNIYKNNLDKKNIIFIISSSVISILETMMFLIGYGIFIELIIGDIAWILTLDYGISKLRRTGK
;
A
#
# COMPACT_ATOMS: atom_id res chain seq x y z
N LEU A 1 6.78 -23.55 -3.92
CA LEU A 1 5.85 -22.42 -3.70
C LEU A 1 5.90 -21.86 -2.28
N TYR A 2 5.68 -22.69 -1.25
CA TYR A 2 5.58 -22.19 0.15
C TYR A 2 6.82 -21.42 0.65
N LEU A 3 8.03 -21.79 0.22
CA LEU A 3 9.26 -21.05 0.54
C LEU A 3 9.28 -19.60 0.00
N LEU A 4 8.52 -19.32 -1.06
CA LEU A 4 8.40 -17.98 -1.66
C LEU A 4 7.30 -17.13 -1.01
N LYS A 5 6.67 -17.62 0.06
CA LYS A 5 5.59 -16.94 0.79
C LYS A 5 5.94 -15.50 1.18
N GLY A 6 7.17 -15.25 1.63
CA GLY A 6 7.64 -13.89 1.90
C GLY A 6 7.48 -13.01 0.67
N ASN A 7 8.18 -13.35 -0.41
CA ASN A 7 8.14 -12.58 -1.64
C ASN A 7 6.72 -12.40 -2.21
N TYR A 8 5.86 -13.40 -2.07
CA TYR A 8 4.49 -13.35 -2.57
C TYR A 8 3.64 -12.28 -1.87
N PHE A 9 3.81 -12.10 -0.56
CA PHE A 9 3.03 -11.16 0.27
C PHE A 9 3.75 -9.83 0.52
N LEU A 10 4.75 -9.48 -0.29
CA LEU A 10 5.50 -8.22 -0.16
C LEU A 10 4.62 -6.97 -0.34
N ASN A 11 3.48 -7.08 -1.02
CA ASN A 11 2.53 -5.99 -1.20
C ASN A 11 2.04 -5.41 0.14
N PHE A 12 1.83 -6.26 1.16
CA PHE A 12 1.40 -5.83 2.49
C PHE A 12 2.35 -4.86 3.19
N ILE A 13 3.64 -4.86 2.83
CA ILE A 13 4.61 -3.86 3.31
C ILE A 13 4.94 -2.81 2.25
N GLY A 14 5.02 -3.21 0.98
CA GLY A 14 5.38 -2.33 -0.13
C GLY A 14 4.41 -1.16 -0.28
N ILE A 15 3.11 -1.42 -0.22
CA ILE A 15 2.10 -0.38 -0.40
C ILE A 15 2.09 0.63 0.76
N PRO A 16 2.11 0.20 2.04
CA PRO A 16 2.29 1.15 3.14
C PRO A 16 3.54 2.02 3.01
N LEU A 17 4.67 1.45 2.56
CA LEU A 17 5.88 2.22 2.32
C LEU A 17 5.71 3.24 1.19
N ILE A 18 5.09 2.84 0.08
CA ILE A 18 4.75 3.74 -1.04
C ILE A 18 3.86 4.89 -0.55
N GLY A 19 2.83 4.61 0.25
CA GLY A 19 1.95 5.62 0.83
C GLY A 19 2.70 6.62 1.70
N LEU A 20 3.58 6.15 2.59
CA LEU A 20 4.40 7.03 3.42
C LEU A 20 5.35 7.91 2.58
N ILE A 21 6.00 7.35 1.57
CA ILE A 21 6.91 8.09 0.69
C ILE A 21 6.15 9.16 -0.10
N THR A 22 5.00 8.82 -0.69
CA THR A 22 4.22 9.76 -1.49
C THR A 22 3.66 10.91 -0.66
N ILE A 23 3.17 10.65 0.55
CA ILE A 23 2.76 11.67 1.52
C ILE A 23 3.95 12.57 1.89
N TYR A 24 5.12 11.99 2.15
CA TYR A 24 6.33 12.78 2.40
C TYR A 24 6.69 13.70 1.23
N ILE A 25 6.61 13.21 -0.01
CA ILE A 25 6.89 14.01 -1.21
C ILE A 25 5.98 15.24 -1.28
N VAL A 26 4.72 15.12 -0.86
CA VAL A 26 3.79 16.24 -0.75
C VAL A 26 4.21 17.21 0.36
N MET A 27 4.62 16.70 1.53
CA MET A 27 4.94 17.51 2.70
C MET A 27 6.36 18.11 2.71
N ARG A 28 7.21 17.79 1.73
CA ARG A 28 8.64 18.15 1.73
C ARG A 28 8.91 19.64 1.93
N ASP A 29 8.04 20.51 1.42
CA ASP A 29 8.21 21.97 1.49
C ASP A 29 8.01 22.51 2.93
N TYR A 30 7.41 21.72 3.83
CA TYR A 30 7.21 22.04 5.24
C TYR A 30 8.39 21.68 6.15
N LYS A 31 9.61 21.53 5.61
CA LYS A 31 10.85 21.17 6.35
C LYS A 31 10.76 19.83 7.11
N VAL A 32 9.83 18.96 6.73
CA VAL A 32 9.76 17.59 7.25
C VAL A 32 10.99 16.84 6.76
N LYS A 33 11.76 16.26 7.68
CA LYS A 33 12.95 15.47 7.32
C LYS A 33 12.52 14.09 6.84
N PHE A 34 13.07 13.62 5.73
CA PHE A 34 12.87 12.24 5.26
C PHE A 34 13.22 11.21 6.33
N SER A 35 14.12 11.57 7.25
CA SER A 35 14.55 10.72 8.36
C SER A 35 13.40 10.18 9.23
N TYR A 36 12.23 10.84 9.24
CA TYR A 36 11.05 10.35 9.97
C TYR A 36 10.42 9.10 9.35
N ILE A 37 10.70 8.78 8.09
CA ILE A 37 10.21 7.56 7.45
C ILE A 37 11.01 6.32 7.93
N PHE A 38 12.29 6.45 8.27
CA PHE A 38 13.12 5.29 8.67
C PHE A 38 12.59 4.55 9.91
N PRO A 39 12.19 5.20 11.02
CA PRO A 39 11.59 4.49 12.14
C PRO A 39 10.32 3.73 11.74
N LEU A 40 9.49 4.32 10.87
CA LEU A 40 8.26 3.68 10.39
C LEU A 40 8.57 2.46 9.51
N THR A 41 9.60 2.52 8.66
CA THR A 41 9.99 1.37 7.82
C THR A 41 10.49 0.20 8.65
N ILE A 42 11.24 0.47 9.73
CA ILE A 42 11.71 -0.57 10.67
C ILE A 42 10.51 -1.25 11.33
N ILE A 43 9.56 -0.46 11.86
CA ILE A 43 8.34 -0.98 12.49
C ILE A 43 7.56 -1.86 11.50
N LEU A 44 7.31 -1.36 10.28
CA LEU A 44 6.61 -2.10 9.23
C LEU A 44 7.32 -3.41 8.88
N SER A 45 8.65 -3.39 8.79
CA SER A 45 9.47 -4.58 8.47
C SER A 45 9.38 -5.64 9.55
N VAL A 46 9.44 -5.24 10.83
CA VAL A 46 9.29 -6.15 11.97
C VAL A 46 7.87 -6.74 12.01
N THR A 47 6.83 -5.91 11.83
CA THR A 47 5.44 -6.40 11.79
C THR A 47 5.20 -7.37 10.64
N TYR A 48 5.79 -7.09 9.47
CA TYR A 48 5.69 -7.97 8.32
C TYR A 48 6.39 -9.31 8.55
N GLY A 49 7.62 -9.30 9.09
CA GLY A 49 8.33 -10.51 9.46
C GLY A 49 7.54 -11.36 10.47
N PHE A 50 6.92 -10.71 11.46
CA PHE A 50 6.03 -11.36 12.41
C PHE A 50 4.82 -12.01 11.72
N ILE A 51 4.17 -11.33 10.77
CA ILE A 51 3.02 -11.87 10.03
C ILE A 51 3.44 -13.11 9.22
N ILE A 52 4.54 -13.03 8.47
CA ILE A 52 5.02 -14.14 7.63
C ILE A 52 5.40 -15.36 8.48
N TYR A 53 5.97 -15.15 9.66
CA TYR A 53 6.37 -16.25 10.55
C TYR A 53 5.17 -16.94 11.21
N ASN A 54 4.21 -16.15 11.73
CA ASN A 54 3.13 -16.69 12.58
C ASN A 54 1.90 -17.19 11.81
N TYR A 55 1.59 -16.63 10.63
CA TYR A 55 0.35 -16.95 9.93
C TYR A 55 0.59 -17.94 8.79
N PRO A 56 0.09 -19.19 8.85
CA PRO A 56 0.26 -20.15 7.77
C PRO A 56 -0.45 -19.69 6.49
N ALA A 57 0.15 -20.03 5.33
CA ALA A 57 -0.43 -19.80 4.02
C ALA A 57 -0.84 -21.13 3.38
N ILE A 58 -2.00 -21.17 2.75
CA ILE A 58 -2.50 -22.35 2.05
C ILE A 58 -2.30 -22.15 0.56
N ILE A 59 -1.78 -23.18 -0.11
CA ILE A 59 -1.66 -23.21 -1.56
C ILE A 59 -2.96 -23.79 -2.13
N LYS A 60 -3.61 -23.06 -3.03
CA LYS A 60 -4.76 -23.52 -3.81
C LYS A 60 -4.42 -23.47 -5.30
N ALA A 61 -5.15 -24.24 -6.08
CA ALA A 61 -5.07 -24.23 -7.53
C ALA A 61 -6.35 -23.64 -8.11
N ASP A 62 -6.18 -22.76 -9.09
CA ASP A 62 -7.24 -22.16 -9.90
C ASP A 62 -6.99 -22.44 -11.38
N ILE A 63 -8.07 -22.51 -12.17
CA ILE A 63 -8.01 -22.82 -13.60
C ILE A 63 -7.37 -21.67 -14.40
N LEU A 64 -7.62 -20.42 -14.00
CA LEU A 64 -7.17 -19.23 -14.72
C LEU A 64 -5.80 -18.74 -14.24
N TYR A 65 -5.55 -18.82 -12.93
CA TYR A 65 -4.34 -18.26 -12.30
C TYR A 65 -3.31 -19.30 -11.86
N GLY A 66 -3.60 -20.60 -12.01
CA GLY A 66 -2.71 -21.68 -11.57
C GLY A 66 -2.61 -21.77 -10.05
N TYR A 67 -1.41 -21.98 -9.52
CA TYR A 67 -1.20 -22.09 -8.08
C TYR A 67 -1.07 -20.71 -7.41
N TYR A 68 -1.90 -20.45 -6.41
CA TYR A 68 -1.87 -19.22 -5.61
C TYR A 68 -1.82 -19.51 -4.12
N MET A 69 -1.38 -18.53 -3.33
CA MET A 69 -1.28 -18.62 -1.88
C MET A 69 -2.22 -17.62 -1.24
N HIS A 70 -2.85 -17.99 -0.13
CA HIS A 70 -3.62 -17.05 0.71
C HIS A 70 -3.42 -17.43 2.18
N PHE A 71 -3.50 -16.45 3.07
CA PHE A 71 -3.42 -16.72 4.51
C PHE A 71 -4.68 -17.43 5.00
N GLU A 72 -4.56 -18.36 5.95
CA GLU A 72 -5.69 -19.12 6.49
C GLU A 72 -6.63 -18.26 7.37
N LYS A 73 -6.10 -17.26 8.06
CA LYS A 73 -6.86 -16.28 8.88
C LYS A 73 -7.11 -14.98 8.11
N ILE A 74 -7.88 -15.11 7.03
CA ILE A 74 -8.09 -14.13 5.95
C ILE A 74 -8.49 -12.72 6.44
N PRO A 75 -9.58 -12.51 7.20
CA PRO A 75 -10.22 -11.19 7.22
C PRO A 75 -9.40 -10.11 7.94
N TYR A 76 -8.70 -10.46 9.02
CA TYR A 76 -8.05 -9.47 9.86
C TYR A 76 -6.90 -8.72 9.16
N LEU A 77 -6.10 -9.42 8.34
CA LEU A 77 -4.97 -8.80 7.63
C LEU A 77 -5.46 -7.80 6.58
N TYR A 78 -6.48 -8.17 5.80
CA TYR A 78 -7.09 -7.28 4.82
C TYR A 78 -7.82 -6.10 5.47
N VAL A 79 -8.45 -6.29 6.64
CA VAL A 79 -9.03 -5.17 7.40
C VAL A 79 -7.95 -4.20 7.88
N ILE A 80 -6.83 -4.68 8.40
CA ILE A 80 -5.70 -3.81 8.78
C ILE A 80 -5.17 -3.05 7.56
N TYR A 81 -5.02 -3.72 6.43
CA TYR A 81 -4.60 -3.12 5.17
C TYR A 81 -5.56 -1.99 4.72
N MET A 82 -6.88 -2.23 4.85
CA MET A 82 -7.90 -1.23 4.57
C MET A 82 -7.80 -0.03 5.53
N VAL A 83 -7.60 -0.27 6.83
CA VAL A 83 -7.41 0.78 7.83
C VAL A 83 -6.19 1.64 7.50
N ILE A 84 -5.08 1.05 7.05
CA ILE A 84 -3.90 1.80 6.62
C ILE A 84 -4.23 2.73 5.45
N ASN A 85 -4.97 2.25 4.45
CA ASN A 85 -5.39 3.09 3.32
C ASN A 85 -6.34 4.22 3.75
N VAL A 86 -7.25 3.97 4.71
CA VAL A 86 -8.08 5.02 5.30
C VAL A 86 -7.21 6.07 6.01
N LEU A 87 -6.20 5.64 6.77
CA LEU A 87 -5.26 6.56 7.43
C LEU A 87 -4.51 7.42 6.42
N PHE A 88 -4.03 6.85 5.31
CA PHE A 88 -3.40 7.64 4.26
C PHE A 88 -4.35 8.68 3.65
N MET A 89 -5.59 8.30 3.41
CA MET A 89 -6.60 9.24 2.91
C MET A 89 -6.83 10.39 3.90
N VAL A 90 -7.04 10.08 5.19
CA VAL A 90 -7.29 11.09 6.24
C VAL A 90 -6.09 12.01 6.42
N ILE A 91 -4.87 11.46 6.52
CA ILE A 91 -3.63 12.24 6.64
C ILE A 91 -3.50 13.17 5.43
N THR A 92 -3.71 12.67 4.22
CA THR A 92 -3.60 13.43 2.98
C THR A 92 -4.63 14.57 2.90
N MET A 93 -5.86 14.34 3.36
CA MET A 93 -6.88 15.38 3.44
C MET A 93 -6.53 16.45 4.49
N ASN A 94 -5.99 16.04 5.65
CA ASN A 94 -5.62 16.97 6.72
C ASN A 94 -4.43 17.87 6.34
N ILE A 95 -3.50 17.39 5.52
CA ILE A 95 -2.38 18.21 5.05
C ILE A 95 -2.76 19.12 3.90
N TYR A 96 -3.93 18.95 3.27
CA TYR A 96 -4.34 19.72 2.10
C TYR A 96 -4.33 21.23 2.37
N LYS A 97 -3.48 21.94 1.62
CA LYS A 97 -3.29 23.39 1.68
C LYS A 97 -3.14 23.93 0.27
N ASN A 98 -3.49 25.20 0.06
CA ASN A 98 -3.50 25.81 -1.29
C ASN A 98 -2.15 25.79 -2.02
N ASN A 99 -1.04 25.77 -1.27
CA ASN A 99 0.32 25.82 -1.83
C ASN A 99 0.89 24.42 -2.12
N LEU A 100 0.15 23.34 -1.85
CA LEU A 100 0.60 21.97 -2.07
C LEU A 100 0.26 21.43 -3.45
N ASP A 101 0.91 20.33 -3.81
CA ASP A 101 0.64 19.62 -5.05
C ASP A 101 -0.74 18.95 -5.06
N LYS A 102 -1.74 19.68 -5.56
CA LYS A 102 -3.12 19.20 -5.69
C LYS A 102 -3.22 17.91 -6.52
N LYS A 103 -2.37 17.74 -7.55
CA LYS A 103 -2.42 16.54 -8.39
C LYS A 103 -1.94 15.32 -7.62
N ASN A 104 -0.79 15.40 -6.95
CA ASN A 104 -0.29 14.28 -6.15
C ASN A 104 -1.25 13.92 -5.00
N ILE A 105 -1.87 14.92 -4.37
CA ILE A 105 -2.92 14.70 -3.36
C ILE A 105 -4.11 13.92 -3.93
N ILE A 106 -4.59 14.29 -5.13
CA ILE A 106 -5.67 13.55 -5.80
C ILE A 106 -5.26 12.10 -6.07
N PHE A 107 -4.03 11.86 -6.55
CA PHE A 107 -3.53 10.50 -6.79
C PHE A 107 -3.47 9.65 -5.52
N ILE A 108 -3.01 10.22 -4.39
CA ILE A 108 -2.96 9.50 -3.11
C ILE A 108 -4.38 9.15 -2.63
N ILE A 109 -5.31 10.10 -2.71
CA ILE A 109 -6.72 9.86 -2.31
C ILE A 109 -7.35 8.81 -3.23
N SER A 110 -7.20 8.93 -4.54
CA SER A 110 -7.78 7.97 -5.49
C SER A 110 -7.23 6.56 -5.28
N SER A 111 -5.91 6.42 -5.07
CA SER A 111 -5.28 5.11 -4.85
C SER A 111 -5.72 4.48 -3.54
N SER A 112 -5.87 5.31 -2.49
CA SER A 112 -6.42 4.86 -1.21
C SER A 112 -7.86 4.36 -1.36
N VAL A 113 -8.72 5.10 -2.07
CA VAL A 113 -10.11 4.73 -2.32
C VAL A 113 -10.22 3.45 -3.16
N ILE A 114 -9.44 3.34 -4.24
CA ILE A 114 -9.38 2.14 -5.09
C ILE A 114 -8.99 0.92 -4.25
N SER A 115 -7.94 1.04 -3.43
CA SER A 115 -7.46 -0.04 -2.57
C SER A 115 -8.51 -0.44 -1.52
N ILE A 116 -9.22 0.53 -0.92
CA ILE A 116 -10.31 0.25 0.02
C ILE A 116 -11.44 -0.51 -0.68
N LEU A 117 -11.92 -0.02 -1.83
CA LEU A 117 -13.01 -0.64 -2.57
C LEU A 117 -12.65 -2.06 -3.04
N GLU A 118 -11.43 -2.25 -3.56
CA GLU A 118 -10.95 -3.57 -3.96
C GLU A 118 -10.87 -4.52 -2.77
N THR A 119 -10.34 -4.05 -1.63
CA THR A 119 -10.26 -4.86 -0.40
C THR A 119 -11.66 -5.21 0.14
N MET A 120 -12.62 -4.29 0.07
CA MET A 120 -14.01 -4.56 0.44
C MET A 120 -14.65 -5.62 -0.46
N MET A 121 -14.49 -5.50 -1.78
CA MET A 121 -15.00 -6.48 -2.74
C MET A 121 -14.35 -7.86 -2.52
N PHE A 122 -13.04 -7.89 -2.27
CA PHE A 122 -12.30 -9.10 -1.96
C PHE A 122 -12.83 -9.80 -0.71
N LEU A 123 -13.07 -9.05 0.37
CA LEU A 123 -13.61 -9.59 1.63
C LEU A 123 -15.04 -10.14 1.51
N ILE A 124 -15.87 -9.58 0.64
CA ILE A 124 -17.26 -10.05 0.40
C ILE A 124 -17.29 -11.22 -0.60
N GLY A 125 -16.14 -11.59 -1.18
CA GLY A 125 -16.03 -12.71 -2.13
C GLY A 125 -16.26 -12.31 -3.60
N TYR A 126 -16.35 -11.02 -3.89
CA TYR A 126 -16.45 -10.46 -5.25
C TYR A 126 -15.10 -9.91 -5.74
N GLY A 127 -13.99 -10.46 -5.26
CA GLY A 127 -12.65 -10.08 -5.70
C GLY A 127 -12.50 -10.28 -7.21
N ILE A 128 -12.09 -9.21 -7.91
CA ILE A 128 -11.87 -9.24 -9.37
C ILE A 128 -10.65 -10.12 -9.69
N PHE A 129 -9.64 -10.05 -8.84
CA PHE A 129 -8.41 -10.84 -8.90
C PHE A 129 -8.24 -11.67 -7.61
N ILE A 130 -7.36 -12.67 -7.67
CA ILE A 130 -6.99 -13.50 -6.51
C ILE A 130 -6.26 -12.69 -5.42
N GLU A 131 -5.66 -11.56 -5.80
CA GLU A 131 -4.95 -10.64 -4.90
C GLU A 131 -5.33 -9.18 -5.24
N LEU A 132 -4.94 -8.24 -4.38
CA LEU A 132 -5.27 -6.81 -4.48
C LEU A 132 -4.42 -6.07 -5.53
N ILE A 133 -4.53 -6.46 -6.80
CA ILE A 133 -3.65 -6.00 -7.88
C ILE A 133 -3.98 -4.56 -8.31
N ILE A 134 -5.25 -4.17 -8.34
CA ILE A 134 -5.68 -2.88 -8.90
C ILE A 134 -5.21 -1.72 -8.01
N GLY A 135 -5.38 -1.87 -6.70
CA GLY A 135 -4.88 -0.94 -5.69
C GLY A 135 -3.37 -0.82 -5.73
N ASP A 136 -2.67 -1.95 -5.87
CA ASP A 136 -1.21 -1.97 -5.96
C ASP A 136 -0.69 -1.16 -7.15
N ILE A 137 -1.31 -1.35 -8.33
CA ILE A 137 -0.99 -0.58 -9.54
C ILE A 137 -1.25 0.92 -9.32
N ALA A 138 -2.38 1.28 -8.70
CA ALA A 138 -2.72 2.68 -8.45
C ALA A 138 -1.68 3.38 -7.54
N TRP A 139 -1.21 2.69 -6.50
CA TRP A 139 -0.15 3.19 -5.63
C TRP A 139 1.20 3.31 -6.33
N ILE A 140 1.57 2.35 -7.18
CA ILE A 140 2.80 2.43 -7.98
C ILE A 140 2.75 3.65 -8.91
N LEU A 141 1.64 3.89 -9.60
CA LEU A 141 1.45 5.07 -10.44
C LEU A 141 1.52 6.38 -9.64
N THR A 142 0.97 6.38 -8.43
CA THR A 142 1.07 7.53 -7.50
C THR A 142 2.51 7.82 -7.12
N LEU A 143 3.31 6.78 -6.82
CA LEU A 143 4.73 6.93 -6.53
C LEU A 143 5.50 7.46 -7.73
N ASP A 144 5.30 6.88 -8.91
CA ASP A 144 5.96 7.32 -10.14
C ASP A 144 5.68 8.81 -10.41
N TYR A 145 4.42 9.22 -10.27
CA TYR A 145 4.04 10.62 -10.37
C TYR A 145 4.78 11.50 -9.35
N GLY A 146 4.77 11.11 -8.07
CA GLY A 146 5.45 11.83 -6.99
C GLY A 146 6.96 12.01 -7.24
N ILE A 147 7.63 10.93 -7.66
CA ILE A 147 9.08 10.95 -7.99
C ILE A 147 9.35 11.81 -9.23
N SER A 148 8.52 11.71 -10.26
CA SER A 148 8.68 12.51 -11.49
C SER A 148 8.69 14.01 -11.20
N LYS A 149 7.91 14.44 -10.20
CA LYS A 149 7.86 15.84 -9.78
C LYS A 149 9.12 16.28 -9.04
N LEU A 150 9.70 15.41 -8.19
CA LEU A 150 10.99 15.69 -7.55
C LEU A 150 12.09 15.92 -8.61
N ARG A 151 12.12 15.07 -9.64
CA ARG A 151 13.12 15.17 -10.71
C ARG A 151 13.03 16.49 -11.49
N ARG A 152 11.84 17.08 -11.62
CA ARG A 152 11.63 18.36 -12.32
C ARG A 152 12.04 19.58 -11.50
N THR A 153 12.07 19.50 -10.17
CA THR A 153 12.46 20.62 -9.29
C THR A 153 13.99 20.78 -9.14
N GLY A 154 14.77 19.74 -9.51
CA GLY A 154 16.24 19.75 -9.48
C GLY A 154 16.91 20.22 -10.79
N LYS A 155 16.17 20.86 -11.69
CA LYS A 155 16.67 21.58 -12.87
C LYS A 155 16.26 23.04 -12.75
#